data_AF-A0A822DQG4-F1
#
_entry.id   AF-A0A822DQG4-F1
#
_cell.length_a   1.000
_cell.length_b   1.000
_cell.length_c   1.000
_cell.angle_alpha   90.00
_cell.angle_beta   90.00
_cell.angle_gamma   90.00
#
_symmetry.space_group_name_H-M   'P 1'
#
loop_
_entity.id
_entity.type
_entity.pdbx_description
1 polymer ?
#
loop_
_entity_poly.entity_id
_entity_poly.type
_entity_poly.pdbx_seq_one_letter_code
_entity_poly.pdbx_strand_id
1 'polypeptide(L)' 'GRVIEYLKTKYNYQRIIMIGDGATDMEANADGFIGFGGNVVREKVRDNAPWFVNSFYQLIDQLRNNTIDSISQTNSDDQH' A
#
# COMPACT_ATOMS: atom_id res chain seq x y z
N GLY A 1 -13.91 -10.28 -2.60
CA GLY A 1 -14.66 -9.03 -2.85
C GLY A 1 -14.82 -8.83 -4.35
N ARG A 2 -16.06 -8.70 -4.85
CA ARG A 2 -16.36 -8.68 -6.29
C ARG A 2 -15.65 -7.55 -7.06
N VAL A 3 -15.35 -6.43 -6.39
CA VAL A 3 -14.68 -5.27 -7.02
C VAL A 3 -13.23 -5.56 -7.33
N ILE A 4 -12.46 -6.12 -6.38
CA ILE A 4 -11.04 -6.39 -6.58
C ILE A 4 -10.83 -7.45 -7.66
N GLU A 5 -11.63 -8.51 -7.62
CA GLU A 5 -11.61 -9.56 -8.64
C GLU A 5 -11.95 -9.00 -10.03
N TYR A 6 -12.96 -8.14 -10.12
CA TYR A 6 -13.29 -7.44 -11.36
C TYR A 6 -12.13 -6.58 -11.87
N LEU A 7 -11.44 -5.84 -10.99
CA LEU A 7 -10.32 -4.99 -11.36
C LEU A 7 -9.13 -5.82 -11.89
N LYS A 8 -8.80 -6.94 -11.23
CA LYS A 8 -7.76 -7.87 -11.69
C LYS A 8 -8.10 -8.44 -13.06
N THR A 9 -9.33 -8.93 -13.25
CA THR A 9 -9.75 -9.58 -14.50
C THR A 9 -9.89 -8.59 -15.66
N LYS A 10 -10.46 -7.40 -15.42
CA LYS A 10 -10.73 -6.43 -16.49
C LYS A 10 -9.49 -5.67 -16.94
N TYR A 11 -8.62 -5.29 -16.01
CA TYR A 11 -7.47 -4.43 -16.30
C TYR A 11 -6.12 -5.15 -16.16
N ASN A 12 -6.15 -6.45 -15.87
CA ASN A 12 -4.97 -7.31 -15.72
C ASN A 12 -3.98 -6.80 -14.64
N TYR A 13 -4.50 -6.13 -13.60
CA TYR A 13 -3.69 -5.65 -12.49
C TYR A 13 -3.09 -6.82 -11.72
N GLN A 14 -1.76 -6.80 -11.60
CA GLN A 14 -1.00 -7.87 -10.93
C GLN A 14 -1.00 -7.73 -9.41
N ARG A 15 -1.10 -6.51 -8.90
CA ARG A 15 -1.13 -6.20 -7.46
C ARG A 15 -2.14 -5.10 -7.18
N ILE A 16 -2.99 -5.32 -6.20
CA ILE A 16 -3.95 -4.35 -5.68
C ILE A 16 -3.73 -4.24 -4.17
N ILE A 17 -3.44 -3.03 -3.70
CA ILE A 17 -3.28 -2.71 -2.29
C ILE A 17 -4.51 -1.91 -1.85
N MET A 18 -5.15 -2.35 -0.78
CA MET A 18 -6.29 -1.66 -0.17
C MET A 18 -5.81 -0.73 0.93
N ILE A 19 -6.38 0.48 1.03
CA ILE A 19 -6.08 1.46 2.08
C ILE A 19 -7.40 1.88 2.71
N GLY A 20 -7.53 1.76 4.03
CA GLY A 20 -8.79 2.10 4.71
C GLY A 20 -8.71 2.10 6.24
N ASP A 21 -9.69 2.74 6.88
CA ASP A 21 -9.81 2.82 8.34
C ASP A 21 -10.79 1.78 8.90
N GLY A 22 -11.52 1.05 8.04
CA GLY A 22 -12.58 0.11 8.42
C GLY A 22 -12.16 -1.36 8.39
N ALA A 23 -12.89 -2.19 9.16
CA ALA A 23 -12.71 -3.64 9.14
C ALA A 23 -13.09 -4.26 7.79
N THR A 24 -14.09 -3.70 7.10
CA THR A 24 -14.48 -4.15 5.76
C THR A 24 -13.36 -3.94 4.73
N ASP A 25 -12.56 -2.88 4.89
CA ASP A 25 -11.41 -2.63 4.00
C ASP A 25 -10.32 -3.67 4.25
N MET A 26 -10.09 -4.03 5.51
CA MET A 26 -9.12 -5.07 5.91
C MET A 26 -9.52 -6.47 5.44
N GLU A 27 -10.83 -6.76 5.39
CA GLU A 27 -11.39 -8.04 4.92
C GLU A 27 -11.48 -8.13 3.39
N ALA A 28 -11.10 -7.06 2.67
CA ALA A 28 -11.08 -7.06 1.23
C ALA A 28 -10.01 -8.05 0.71
N ASN A 29 -10.36 -8.82 -0.34
CA ASN A 29 -9.46 -9.81 -0.94
C ASN A 29 -8.40 -9.16 -1.85
N ALA A 30 -7.63 -8.22 -1.28
CA ALA A 30 -6.53 -7.51 -1.90
C ALA A 30 -5.21 -8.26 -1.68
N ASP A 31 -4.16 -7.89 -2.42
CA ASP A 31 -2.82 -8.46 -2.25
C ASP A 31 -2.08 -7.88 -1.04
N GLY A 32 -2.59 -6.77 -0.52
CA GLY A 32 -2.11 -6.17 0.72
C GLY A 32 -3.09 -5.14 1.26
N PHE A 33 -2.90 -4.79 2.51
CA PHE A 33 -3.73 -3.84 3.22
C PHE A 33 -2.87 -2.86 4.02
N ILE A 34 -3.22 -1.58 3.95
CA ILE A 34 -2.66 -0.51 4.77
C ILE A 34 -3.78 0.12 5.58
N GLY A 35 -3.70 0.00 6.90
CA GLY A 35 -4.63 0.65 7.81
C GLY A 35 -4.39 2.15 7.85
N PHE A 36 -5.46 2.94 7.79
CA PHE A 36 -5.40 4.40 7.78
C PHE A 36 -6.05 5.01 9.02
N GLY A 37 -5.25 5.64 9.87
CA GLY A 37 -5.69 6.30 11.10
C GLY A 37 -5.88 7.82 11.00
N GLY A 38 -5.67 8.41 9.81
CA GLY A 38 -5.67 9.87 9.67
C GLY A 38 -7.04 10.55 9.85
N ASN A 39 -8.13 9.77 9.81
CA ASN A 39 -9.48 10.23 10.14
C ASN A 39 -9.89 9.77 11.54
N VAL A 40 -9.95 8.46 11.76
CA VAL A 40 -10.27 7.84 13.05
C VAL A 40 -9.38 6.62 13.25
N VAL A 41 -8.76 6.49 14.41
CA VAL A 41 -7.99 5.30 14.77
C VAL A 41 -8.95 4.24 15.32
N ARG A 42 -9.12 3.14 14.58
CA ARG A 42 -9.86 1.96 15.05
C ARG A 42 -8.86 0.90 15.49
N GLU A 43 -8.91 0.49 16.75
CA GLU A 43 -7.94 -0.45 17.34
C GLU A 43 -7.87 -1.77 16.57
N LYS A 44 -9.03 -2.34 16.18
CA LYS A 44 -9.07 -3.54 15.35
C LYS A 44 -8.27 -3.40 14.05
N VAL A 45 -8.29 -2.23 13.39
CA VAL A 45 -7.53 -1.99 12.15
C VAL A 45 -6.07 -1.71 12.48
N ARG A 46 -5.79 -0.90 13.49
CA ARG A 46 -4.42 -0.61 13.96
C ARG A 46 -3.65 -1.88 14.33
N ASP A 47 -4.29 -2.79 15.05
CA ASP A 47 -3.65 -3.96 15.64
C ASP A 47 -3.52 -5.13 14.65
N ASN A 48 -4.28 -5.13 13.54
CA ASN A 48 -4.30 -6.22 12.57
C ASN A 48 -3.82 -5.81 11.16
N ALA A 49 -3.61 -4.52 10.89
CA ALA A 49 -3.05 -4.09 9.62
C ALA A 49 -1.55 -4.44 9.54
N PRO A 50 -1.07 -5.04 8.44
CA PRO A 50 0.37 -5.28 8.22
C PRO A 50 1.20 -4.00 8.27
N TRP A 51 0.60 -2.90 7.83
CA TRP A 51 1.16 -1.56 7.96
C TRP A 51 0.05 -0.57 8.29
N PHE A 52 0.30 0.34 9.22
CA PHE A 52 -0.64 1.35 9.64
C PHE A 52 -0.01 2.74 9.51
N VAL A 53 -0.74 3.67 8.87
CA VAL A 53 -0.29 5.05 8.68
C VAL A 53 -1.34 6.03 9.17
N ASN A 54 -0.89 7.19 9.65
CA ASN A 54 -1.77 8.26 10.12
C ASN A 54 -1.91 9.40 9.10
N SER A 55 -1.20 9.34 7.97
CA SER A 55 -1.23 10.38 6.95
C SER A 55 -0.77 9.86 5.60
N PHE A 56 -1.35 10.40 4.53
CA PHE A 56 -0.90 10.14 3.16
C PHE A 56 0.54 10.58 2.91
N TYR A 57 1.07 11.55 3.67
CA TYR A 57 2.47 11.96 3.54
C TYR A 57 3.44 10.82 3.84
N GLN A 58 3.11 9.93 4.79
CA GLN A 58 3.95 8.75 5.06
C GLN A 58 3.99 7.81 3.86
N LEU A 59 2.86 7.63 3.17
CA LEU A 59 2.80 6.81 1.96
C LEU A 59 3.61 7.43 0.82
N ILE A 60 3.46 8.74 0.61
CA ILE A 60 4.21 9.47 -0.43
C ILE A 60 5.71 9.42 -0.16
N ASP A 61 6.11 9.59 1.09
CA ASP A 61 7.52 9.53 1.49
C ASP A 61 8.14 8.16 1.21
N GLN A 62 7.45 7.07 1.58
CA GLN A 62 7.92 5.72 1.28
C GLN A 62 8.02 5.43 -0.23
N LEU A 63 7.09 5.93 -1.04
CA LEU A 63 7.17 5.80 -2.49
C LEU A 63 8.36 6.58 -3.08
N ARG A 64 8.65 7.76 -2.54
CA ARG A 64 9.80 8.58 -2.95
C ARG A 64 11.13 7.95 -2.54
N ASN A 65 11.26 7.48 -1.31
CA ASN A 65 12.49 6.87 -0.80
C ASN A 65 12.88 5.63 -1.62
N ASN A 66 11.90 4.77 -1.94
CA ASN A 66 12.13 3.63 -2.84
C ASN A 66 12.61 4.05 -4.25
N THR A 67 12.24 5.24 -4.71
CA THR A 67 12.69 5.76 -6.02
C THR A 67 14.16 6.23 -5.95
N ILE A 68 14.56 6.88 -4.86
CA ILE A 68 15.94 7.37 -4.66
C ILE A 68 16.92 6.19 -4.52
N ASP A 69 16.53 5.12 -3.83
CA ASP A 69 17.35 3.92 -3.68
C ASP A 69 17.61 3.24 -5.04
N SER A 70 16.59 3.19 -5.91
CA SER A 70 16.74 2.62 -7.26
C SER A 70 17.67 3.44 -8.17
N ILE A 71 17.66 4.78 -8.07
CA ILE A 71 18.52 5.67 -8.86
C ILE A 71 19.98 5.58 -8.39
N SER A 72 20.18 5.40 -7.08
CA SER A 72 21.53 5.28 -6.50
C SER A 72 22.22 3.97 -6.91
N GLN A 73 21.46 2.90 -7.18
CA GLN A 73 21.99 1.63 -7.67
C GLN A 73 22.31 1.63 -9.17
N THR A 74 21.55 2.36 -9.99
CA THR A 74 21.84 2.46 -11.44
C THR A 74 23.13 3.23 -11.77
N ASN A 75 23.59 4.13 -10.90
CA ASN A 75 24.80 4.91 -11.15
C ASN A 75 26.11 4.18 -10.75
N SER A 76 26.02 2.98 -10.15
CA SER A 76 27.18 2.16 -9.79
C SER A 76 27.53 1.09 -10.83
N ASP A 77 26.63 0.80 -11.78
CA ASP A 77 26.81 -0.28 -12.76
C ASP A 77 27.44 0.19 -14.09
N ASP A 78 27.57 1.50 -14.31
CA ASP A 78 28.18 2.12 -15.51
C ASP A 78 29.69 2.44 -15.36
N GLN A 79 30.35 1.94 -14.30
CA GLN A 79 31.79 2.15 -14.03
C GLN A 79 32.66 0.89 -14.19
N HIS A 80 32.27 -0.06 -15.05
CA HIS A 80 33.17 -1.12 -15.53
C HIS A 80 33.04 -1.38 -17.04
#